data_AF-A0A4U0XM39-F1
#
_entry.id   AF-A0A4U0XM39-F1
#
_cell.length_a   1.000
_cell.length_b   1.000
_cell.length_c   1.000
_cell.angle_alpha   90.00
_cell.angle_beta   90.00
_cell.angle_gamma   90.00
#
_symmetry.space_group_name_H-M   'P 1'
#
loop_
_entity.id
_entity.type
_entity.pdbx_description
1 polymer ?
#
loop_
_entity_poly.entity_id
_entity_poly.type
_entity_poly.pdbx_seq_one_letter_code
_entity_poly.pdbx_strand_id
1 'polypeptide(L)'
;MEVRLPGLKQHYYTNERVTLDIEISNDEDDETESTLGVQFLGRSETSLAFSWVSSNPNDVPADGDGGPEELPGHDIGRLAPSTKRIETIVFDAPPDPSDYILGIK
;
A
#
# COMPACT_ATOMS: atom_id res chain seq x y z
N MET A 1 6.08 -5.07 15.13
CA MET A 1 6.11 -4.44 13.79
C MET A 1 5.78 -2.95 13.81
N GLU A 2 6.44 -2.17 12.95
CA GLU A 2 6.14 -0.75 12.69
C GLU A 2 5.95 -0.51 11.19
N VAL A 3 4.95 0.30 10.82
CA VAL A 3 4.68 0.71 9.42
C VAL A 3 4.82 2.22 9.28
N ARG A 4 5.54 2.64 8.25
CA ARG A 4 5.81 4.05 7.92
C ARG A 4 5.50 4.32 6.46
N LEU A 5 5.10 5.55 6.17
CA LEU A 5 4.76 6.01 4.82
C LEU A 5 5.64 7.19 4.44
N PRO A 6 6.94 6.96 4.17
CA PRO A 6 7.82 8.03 3.72
C PRO A 6 7.31 8.61 2.40
N GLY A 7 7.02 9.91 2.39
CA GLY A 7 6.58 10.61 1.17
C GLY A 7 5.06 10.73 0.98
N LEU A 8 4.25 10.26 1.94
CA LEU A 8 2.82 10.57 1.94
C LEU A 8 2.62 12.09 2.03
N LYS A 9 1.98 12.66 1.01
CA LYS A 9 1.58 14.07 0.97
C LYS A 9 0.14 14.19 1.43
N GLN A 10 -0.16 15.33 2.08
CA GLN A 10 -1.54 15.64 2.47
C GLN A 10 -2.45 15.89 1.27
N HIS A 11 -1.89 16.38 0.15
CA HIS A 11 -2.64 16.68 -1.07
C HIS A 11 -1.82 16.31 -2.31
N TYR A 12 -2.53 15.81 -3.32
CA TYR A 12 -1.99 15.47 -4.64
C TYR A 12 -2.76 16.23 -5.72
N TYR A 13 -2.14 16.41 -6.89
CA TYR A 13 -2.82 17.00 -8.05
C TYR A 13 -3.74 15.97 -8.72
N THR A 14 -4.82 16.45 -9.31
CA THR A 14 -5.75 15.63 -10.11
C THR A 14 -5.08 15.13 -11.40
N ASN A 15 -5.34 13.89 -11.83
CA ASN A 15 -4.70 13.23 -12.98
C ASN A 15 -3.16 13.11 -12.86
N GLU A 16 -2.62 13.20 -11.65
CA GLU A 16 -1.22 12.92 -11.40
C GLU A 16 -1.06 11.47 -10.99
N ARG A 17 -0.05 10.80 -11.56
CA ARG A 17 0.38 9.49 -11.09
C ARG A 17 1.17 9.66 -9.80
N VAL A 18 0.66 9.12 -8.72
CA VAL A 18 1.26 9.18 -7.40
C VAL A 18 1.92 7.84 -7.09
N THR A 19 3.16 7.92 -6.61
CA THR A 19 3.89 6.77 -6.07
C THR A 19 4.05 6.97 -4.56
N LEU A 20 3.71 5.95 -3.78
CA LEU A 20 3.86 5.92 -2.33
C LEU A 20 4.74 4.77 -1.92
N ASP A 21 5.74 5.06 -1.10
CA ASP A 21 6.58 4.05 -0.47
C ASP A 21 6.02 3.74 0.92
N ILE A 22 5.90 2.44 1.22
CA ILE A 22 5.45 1.89 2.49
C ILE A 22 6.64 1.14 3.08
N GLU A 23 7.19 1.68 4.15
CA GLU A 23 8.30 1.07 4.89
C GLU A 23 7.73 0.25 6.05
N ILE A 24 8.02 -1.06 6.04
CA ILE A 24 7.61 -2.03 7.06
C ILE A 24 8.87 -2.48 7.80
N SER A 25 8.87 -2.30 9.11
CA SER A 25 10.00 -2.64 9.97
C SER A 25 9.59 -3.75 10.94
N ASN A 26 10.35 -4.83 10.97
CA ASN A 26 10.23 -5.79 12.06
C ASN A 26 11.11 -5.35 13.23
N ASP A 27 10.51 -4.62 14.17
CA ASP A 27 11.17 -4.20 15.43
C ASP A 27 11.11 -5.30 16.52
N GLU A 28 10.63 -6.49 16.19
CA GLU A 28 10.59 -7.62 17.11
C GLU A 28 11.91 -8.42 17.02
N ASP A 29 12.29 -9.06 18.12
CA ASP A 29 13.48 -9.93 18.20
C ASP A 29 13.30 -11.28 17.46
N ASP A 30 12.08 -11.57 17.03
CA ASP A 30 11.69 -12.79 16.33
C ASP A 30 11.40 -12.53 14.84
N GLU A 31 11.59 -13.58 14.03
CA GLU A 31 11.23 -13.58 12.62
C GLU A 31 9.72 -13.69 12.45
N THR A 32 9.12 -12.74 11.72
CA THR A 32 7.66 -12.67 11.54
C THR A 32 7.30 -12.73 10.06
N GLU A 33 6.30 -13.54 9.73
CA GLU A 33 5.65 -13.54 8.42
C GLU A 33 4.50 -12.55 8.45
N SER A 34 4.49 -11.63 7.48
CA SER A 34 3.53 -10.54 7.44
C SER A 34 2.98 -10.35 6.04
N THR A 35 1.69 -10.03 5.98
CA THR A 35 0.99 -9.66 4.75
C THR A 35 0.52 -8.23 4.92
N LEU A 36 0.76 -7.38 3.92
CA LEU A 36 0.39 -5.98 3.93
C LEU A 36 -0.92 -5.77 3.16
N GLY A 37 -1.97 -5.30 3.84
CA GLY A 37 -3.19 -4.86 3.18
C GLY A 37 -3.15 -3.36 2.96
N VAL A 38 -3.37 -2.90 1.72
CA VAL A 38 -3.52 -1.47 1.40
C VAL A 38 -4.89 -1.22 0.79
N GLN A 39 -5.55 -0.14 1.21
CA GLN A 39 -6.82 0.29 0.64
C GLN A 39 -6.95 1.80 0.65
N PHE A 40 -7.52 2.34 -0.42
CA PHE A 40 -7.99 3.72 -0.47
C PHE A 40 -9.50 3.77 -0.35
N LEU A 41 -9.99 4.32 0.75
CA LEU A 41 -11.40 4.51 1.03
C LEU A 41 -11.80 5.93 0.68
N GLY A 42 -12.49 6.11 -0.45
CA GLY A 42 -13.06 7.40 -0.84
C GLY A 42 -14.32 7.74 -0.02
N ARG A 43 -14.62 9.02 0.15
CA ARG A 43 -15.87 9.47 0.81
C ARG A 43 -17.16 9.00 0.13
N SER A 44 -17.11 8.68 -1.15
CA SER A 44 -18.28 8.36 -1.98
C SER A 44 -18.21 6.94 -2.55
N GLU A 45 -18.16 5.90 -1.71
CA GLU A 45 -18.17 4.46 -2.09
C GLU A 45 -17.20 4.04 -3.21
N THR A 46 -16.29 4.93 -3.61
CA THR A 46 -15.40 4.78 -4.75
C THR A 46 -14.04 4.49 -4.17
N SER A 47 -13.64 3.23 -4.23
CA SER A 47 -12.29 2.81 -3.90
C SER A 47 -11.33 3.33 -4.97
N LEU A 48 -10.17 3.85 -4.57
CA LEU A 48 -9.14 4.22 -5.53
C LEU A 48 -8.34 2.97 -5.90
N ALA A 49 -8.30 2.65 -7.19
CA ALA A 49 -7.46 1.57 -7.69
C ALA A 49 -5.98 1.96 -7.56
N PHE A 50 -5.16 1.00 -7.14
CA PHE A 50 -3.72 1.13 -7.06
C PHE A 50 -3.06 -0.15 -7.54
N SER A 51 -1.77 -0.08 -7.85
CA SER A 51 -0.95 -1.21 -8.26
C SER A 51 0.32 -1.26 -7.43
N TRP A 52 0.75 -2.47 -7.06
CA TRP A 52 2.04 -2.69 -6.42
C TRP A 52 3.18 -2.60 -7.45
N VAL A 53 4.22 -1.87 -7.08
CA VAL A 53 5.49 -1.78 -7.83
C VAL A 53 6.45 -2.78 -7.18
N SER A 54 6.16 -4.07 -7.37
CA SER A 54 6.97 -5.13 -6.80
C SER A 54 8.35 -5.14 -7.47
N SER A 55 9.41 -5.14 -6.66
CA SER A 55 10.79 -5.32 -7.17
C SER A 55 11.10 -6.78 -7.56
N ASN A 56 10.16 -7.70 -7.31
CA ASN A 56 10.29 -9.12 -7.59
C ASN A 56 9.49 -9.50 -8.86
N PRO A 57 10.12 -10.01 -9.93
CA PRO A 57 9.44 -10.37 -11.19
C PRO A 57 8.53 -11.62 -11.09
N ASN A 58 8.41 -12.22 -9.90
CA ASN A 58 7.49 -13.32 -9.61
C ASN A 58 6.29 -12.89 -8.76
N ASP A 59 6.27 -11.63 -8.31
CA ASP A 59 5.15 -11.10 -7.56
C ASP A 59 4.06 -10.69 -8.56
N VAL A 60 2.96 -11.43 -8.56
CA VAL A 60 1.84 -11.18 -9.45
C VAL A 60 1.27 -9.83 -9.04
N PRO A 61 1.17 -8.82 -9.94
CA PRO A 61 0.57 -7.54 -9.58
C PRO A 61 -0.86 -7.83 -9.14
N ALA A 62 -1.10 -7.74 -7.84
CA ALA A 62 -2.45 -7.79 -7.31
C ALA A 62 -3.12 -6.49 -7.76
N ASP A 63 -3.82 -6.55 -8.89
CA ASP A 63 -4.80 -5.54 -9.29
C ASP A 63 -5.72 -5.35 -8.09
N GLY A 64 -5.69 -4.16 -7.47
CA GLY A 64 -6.47 -3.84 -6.28
C GLY A 64 -7.96 -3.68 -6.55
N ASP A 65 -8.55 -4.58 -7.34
CA ASP A 65 -9.98 -4.69 -7.60
C ASP A 65 -10.59 -5.71 -6.63
N GLY A 66 -10.50 -5.39 -5.34
CA GLY A 66 -11.07 -6.20 -4.26
C GLY A 66 -12.33 -5.53 -3.73
N GLY A 67 -13.49 -6.16 -3.93
CA GLY A 67 -14.75 -5.77 -3.31
C GLY A 67 -14.67 -5.68 -1.78
N PRO A 68 -15.76 -5.23 -1.11
CA PRO A 68 -15.75 -4.65 0.23
C PRO A 68 -15.29 -5.53 1.42
N GLU A 69 -14.83 -6.77 1.22
CA GLU A 69 -14.57 -7.70 2.33
C GLU A 69 -13.15 -8.27 2.42
N GLU A 70 -12.31 -8.19 1.39
CA GLU A 70 -10.92 -8.70 1.47
C GLU A 70 -9.95 -7.71 0.81
N LEU A 71 -9.08 -7.10 1.62
CA LEU A 71 -7.97 -6.31 1.09
C LEU A 71 -7.06 -7.24 0.29
N PRO A 72 -6.61 -6.86 -0.92
CA PRO A 72 -5.59 -7.60 -1.65
C PRO A 72 -4.32 -7.61 -0.79
N GLY A 73 -4.12 -8.70 -0.06
CA GLY A 73 -2.96 -8.88 0.80
C GLY A 73 -1.72 -9.02 -0.07
N HIS A 74 -0.79 -8.10 0.08
CA HIS A 74 0.53 -8.20 -0.54
C HIS A 74 1.45 -8.94 0.42
N ASP A 75 1.84 -10.16 0.07
CA ASP A 75 2.73 -10.98 0.87
C ASP A 75 4.15 -10.38 0.88
N ILE A 76 4.44 -9.61 1.91
CA ILE A 76 5.79 -9.07 2.18
C ILE A 76 6.77 -10.19 2.59
N GLY A 77 6.23 -11.39 2.81
CA GLY A 77 6.97 -12.58 3.21
C GLY A 77 7.51 -12.44 4.61
N ARG A 78 8.68 -13.06 4.81
CA ARG A 78 9.28 -13.26 6.12
C ARG A 78 10.29 -12.15 6.41
N LEU A 79 10.00 -11.32 7.41
CA LEU A 79 10.88 -10.27 7.88
C LEU A 79 11.75 -10.78 9.03
N ALA A 80 13.06 -10.83 8.81
CA ALA A 80 14.02 -11.09 9.86
C ALA A 80 13.98 -9.96 10.93
N PRO A 81 14.40 -10.24 12.18
CA PRO A 81 14.41 -9.24 13.24
C PRO A 81 15.28 -8.04 12.85
N SER A 82 14.85 -6.84 13.24
CA SER A 82 15.48 -5.55 12.89
C SER A 82 15.63 -5.31 11.38
N THR A 83 14.90 -6.04 10.53
CA THR A 83 14.90 -5.84 9.08
C THR A 83 13.77 -4.90 8.67
N LYS A 84 14.07 -4.06 7.68
CA LYS A 84 13.10 -3.21 7.00
C LYS A 84 12.86 -3.68 5.58
N ARG A 85 11.61 -3.60 5.16
CA ARG A 85 11.14 -3.78 3.78
C ARG A 85 10.47 -2.51 3.31
N ILE A 86 10.62 -2.20 2.03
CA ILE A 86 9.99 -1.04 1.41
C ILE A 86 9.19 -1.58 0.25
N GLU A 87 7.88 -1.45 0.35
CA GLU A 87 6.94 -1.79 -0.72
C GLU A 87 6.39 -0.50 -1.31
N THR A 88 6.34 -0.44 -2.63
CA THR A 88 5.93 0.77 -3.34
C THR A 88 4.60 0.53 -4.02
N ILE A 89 3.63 1.42 -3.85
CA ILE A 89 2.37 1.42 -4.59
C ILE A 89 2.31 2.61 -5.54
N VAL A 90 1.62 2.43 -6.65
CA VAL A 90 1.33 3.49 -7.62
C VAL A 90 -0.17 3.57 -7.85
N PHE A 91 -0.72 4.79 -7.83
CA PHE A 91 -2.12 5.03 -8.14
C PHE A 91 -2.26 6.30 -8.98
N ASP A 92 -3.34 6.39 -9.73
CA ASP A 92 -3.65 7.57 -10.52
C ASP A 92 -4.66 8.43 -9.75
N ALA A 93 -4.30 9.67 -9.44
CA ALA A 93 -5.21 10.57 -8.75
C ALA A 93 -6.40 10.89 -9.66
N PRO A 94 -7.65 10.84 -9.15
CA PRO A 94 -8.82 11.06 -9.99
C PRO A 94 -8.82 12.46 -10.61
N PRO A 95 -9.55 12.63 -11.73
CA PRO A 95 -9.71 13.94 -12.36
C PRO A 95 -10.49 14.93 -11.48
N ASP A 96 -11.32 14.42 -10.57
CA ASP A 96 -12.14 15.22 -9.67
C ASP A 96 -11.50 15.30 -8.27
N PRO A 97 -11.46 16.49 -7.64
CA PRO A 97 -10.90 16.65 -6.29
C PRO A 97 -11.69 15.80 -5.30
N SER A 98 -11.02 14.78 -4.76
CA SER A 98 -11.64 13.76 -3.93
C SER A 98 -10.78 13.46 -2.71
N ASP A 99 -11.43 13.28 -1.55
CA ASP A 99 -10.78 12.87 -0.32
C ASP A 99 -10.75 11.34 -0.21
N TYR A 100 -9.56 10.78 -0.01
CA TYR A 100 -9.36 9.35 0.24
C TYR A 100 -8.65 9.14 1.58
N ILE A 101 -9.05 8.08 2.28
CA ILE A 101 -8.38 7.59 3.48
C ILE A 101 -7.54 6.39 3.07
N LEU A 102 -6.24 6.44 3.34
CA LEU A 102 -5.35 5.30 3.18
C LEU A 102 -5.44 4.41 4.42
N GLY A 103 -6.04 3.24 4.27
CA GLY A 103 -6.06 2.17 5.27
C GLY A 103 -4.90 1.21 5.05
N ILE A 104 -4.20 0.88 6.12
CA ILE A 104 -3.15 -0.15 6.13
C ILE A 104 -3.46 -1.14 7.24
N LYS A 105 -3.35 -2.44 6.93
CA LYS A 105 -3.61 -3.53 7.85
C LYS A 105 -2.49 -4.56 7.81
#